data_AF-I1C3G9-F1
#
_entry.id   AF-I1C3G9-F1
#
_cell.length_a   1.000
_cell.length_b   1.000
_cell.length_c   1.000
_cell.angle_alpha   90.00
_cell.angle_beta   90.00
_cell.angle_gamma   90.00
#
_symmetry.space_group_name_H-M   'P 1'
#
loop_
_entity.id
_entity.type
_entity.pdbx_description
1 polymer ?
#
loop_
_entity_poly.entity_id
_entity_poly.type
_entity_poly.pdbx_seq_one_letter_code
_entity_poly.pdbx_strand_id
1 'polypeptide(L)'
;MQPLTEDRKNTIEFYLRQGFSYHKITKIVKVSSSTVHKIRLELGLPARIDKGGRPKALTKREQQHLVRAVTVDGLENAVQAEQSLEQNLGKSVSVDTVRRELRDAGLVSFVRPKKPLINERNRKRRLQWARQHIDWTVNDWMNVIWSEETKINRFGSDGKSYA
;
A
#
# COMPACT_ATOMS: atom_id res chain seq x y z
N MET A 1 14.08 25.98 -41.07
CA MET A 1 12.72 26.22 -40.54
C MET A 1 12.66 27.65 -40.04
N GLN A 2 11.65 28.43 -40.42
CA GLN A 2 11.45 29.78 -39.89
C GLN A 2 11.05 29.71 -38.40
N PRO A 3 11.61 30.58 -37.54
CA PRO A 3 11.22 30.64 -36.13
C PRO A 3 9.76 31.05 -35.98
N LEU A 4 9.07 30.46 -35.01
CA LEU A 4 7.67 30.80 -34.72
C LEU A 4 7.59 32.24 -34.19
N THR A 5 6.64 33.03 -34.70
CA THR A 5 6.40 34.41 -34.25
C THR A 5 6.08 34.46 -32.76
N GLU A 6 6.53 35.50 -32.07
CA GLU A 6 6.39 35.64 -30.61
C GLU A 6 4.91 35.66 -30.17
N ASP A 7 4.03 36.30 -30.94
CA ASP A 7 2.58 36.27 -30.71
C ASP A 7 2.01 34.85 -30.68
N ARG A 8 2.50 33.98 -31.57
CA ARG A 8 2.05 32.58 -31.63
C ARG A 8 2.56 31.80 -30.42
N LYS A 9 3.78 32.06 -29.95
CA LYS A 9 4.30 31.46 -28.71
C LYS A 9 3.49 31.90 -27.50
N ASN A 10 3.20 33.20 -27.38
CA ASN A 10 2.38 33.76 -26.30
C ASN A 10 0.97 33.17 -26.29
N THR A 11 0.37 32.99 -27.48
CA THR A 11 -0.94 32.35 -27.61
C THR A 11 -0.90 30.87 -27.18
N ILE A 12 0.17 30.14 -27.54
CA ILE A 12 0.37 28.75 -27.13
C ILE A 12 0.56 28.66 -25.61
N GLU A 13 1.37 29.54 -25.03
CA GLU A 13 1.57 29.63 -23.59
C GLU A 13 0.24 29.86 -22.84
N PHE A 14 -0.55 30.82 -23.31
CA PHE A 14 -1.87 31.10 -22.75
C PHE A 14 -2.74 29.83 -22.70
N TYR A 15 -2.88 29.11 -23.81
CA TYR A 15 -3.71 27.90 -23.84
C TYR A 15 -3.12 26.72 -23.04
N LEU A 16 -1.79 26.61 -22.95
CA LEU A 16 -1.13 25.61 -22.12
C LEU A 16 -1.42 25.86 -20.64
N ARG A 17 -1.34 27.11 -20.18
CA ARG A 17 -1.68 27.48 -18.79
C ARG A 17 -3.16 27.26 -18.47
N GLN A 18 -4.04 27.39 -19.46
CA GLN A 18 -5.46 27.06 -19.35
C GLN A 18 -5.75 25.53 -19.38
N GLY A 19 -4.73 24.67 -19.56
CA GLY A 19 -4.87 23.22 -19.51
C GLY A 19 -5.46 22.57 -20.78
N PHE A 20 -5.47 23.27 -21.91
CA PHE A 20 -6.01 22.76 -23.17
C PHE A 20 -5.18 21.58 -23.70
N SER A 21 -5.80 20.69 -24.48
CA SER A 21 -5.07 19.59 -25.11
C SER A 21 -4.22 20.10 -26.27
N TYR A 22 -3.08 19.43 -26.52
CA TYR A 22 -2.25 19.78 -27.68
C TYR A 22 -3.07 19.74 -28.97
N HIS A 23 -3.93 18.74 -29.15
CA HIS A 23 -4.79 18.66 -30.33
C HIS A 23 -5.71 19.89 -30.49
N LYS A 24 -6.24 20.44 -29.38
CA LYS A 24 -7.05 21.66 -29.41
C LYS A 24 -6.19 22.89 -29.76
N ILE A 25 -4.99 23.00 -29.18
CA ILE A 25 -4.04 24.08 -29.45
C ILE A 25 -3.56 24.06 -30.91
N THR A 26 -3.23 22.88 -31.44
CA THR A 26 -2.80 22.72 -32.83
C THR A 26 -3.89 23.12 -33.81
N LYS A 27 -5.17 22.87 -33.49
CA LYS A 27 -6.31 23.33 -34.32
C LYS A 27 -6.48 24.84 -34.31
N ILE A 28 -6.28 25.50 -33.16
CA ILE A 28 -6.45 26.95 -33.01
C ILE A 28 -5.28 27.71 -33.65
N VAL A 29 -4.05 27.35 -33.28
CA VAL A 29 -2.83 28.10 -33.66
C VAL A 29 -2.24 27.60 -34.99
N LYS A 30 -2.75 26.49 -35.53
CA LYS A 30 -2.29 25.86 -36.79
C LYS A 30 -0.79 25.53 -36.78
N VAL A 31 -0.33 24.94 -35.69
CA VAL A 31 1.06 24.47 -35.49
C VAL A 31 1.09 22.96 -35.25
N SER A 32 2.26 22.34 -35.43
CA SER A 32 2.41 20.91 -35.14
C SER A 32 2.36 20.63 -33.63
N SER A 33 1.89 19.43 -33.25
CA SER A 33 1.87 18.99 -31.85
C SER A 33 3.28 18.98 -31.23
N SER A 34 4.29 18.64 -32.03
CA SER A 34 5.71 18.67 -31.63
C SER A 34 6.19 20.08 -31.29
N THR A 35 5.73 21.10 -32.02
CA THR A 35 6.04 22.50 -31.71
C THR A 35 5.42 22.92 -30.38
N VAL A 36 4.16 22.58 -30.13
CA VAL A 36 3.48 22.85 -28.85
C VAL A 36 4.21 22.14 -27.69
N HIS A 37 4.65 20.90 -27.90
CA HIS A 37 5.41 20.15 -26.90
C HIS A 37 6.77 20.80 -26.58
N LYS A 38 7.52 21.25 -27.60
CA LYS A 38 8.79 21.96 -27.40
C LYS A 38 8.59 23.25 -26.62
N ILE A 39 7.60 24.06 -26.97
CA ILE A 39 7.29 25.31 -26.25
C ILE A 39 6.90 25.03 -24.80
N ARG A 40 6.12 23.97 -24.53
CA ARG A 40 5.83 23.57 -23.14
C ARG A 40 7.11 23.25 -22.36
N LEU A 41 8.05 22.53 -22.97
CA LEU A 41 9.33 22.19 -22.35
C LEU A 41 10.19 23.43 -22.09
N GLU A 42 10.28 24.36 -23.06
CA GLU A 42 10.98 25.63 -22.92
C GLU A 42 10.41 26.48 -21.78
N LEU A 43 9.08 26.49 -21.61
CA LEU A 43 8.39 27.22 -20.54
C LEU A 43 8.44 26.51 -19.16
N GLY A 44 9.03 25.30 -19.08
CA GLY A 44 9.09 24.53 -17.83
C GLY A 44 7.73 24.09 -17.28
N LEU A 45 6.69 24.04 -18.12
CA LEU A 45 5.34 23.71 -17.66
C LEU A 45 5.21 22.21 -17.34
N PRO A 46 4.48 21.84 -16.27
CA PRO A 46 4.35 20.46 -15.83
C PRO A 46 3.77 19.58 -16.95
N ALA A 47 4.15 18.29 -16.93
CA ALA A 47 3.56 17.31 -17.82
C ALA A 47 2.05 17.23 -17.58
N ARG A 48 1.30 17.02 -18.65
CA ARG A 48 -0.15 16.87 -18.54
C ARG A 48 -0.44 15.54 -17.86
N ILE A 49 -1.40 15.52 -16.94
CA ILE A 49 -1.84 14.28 -16.29
C ILE A 49 -2.52 13.44 -17.35
N ASP A 50 -1.93 12.29 -17.67
CA ASP A 50 -2.55 11.29 -18.53
C ASP A 50 -3.77 10.72 -17.80
N LYS A 51 -4.97 11.06 -18.29
CA LYS A 51 -6.24 10.48 -17.82
C LYS A 51 -6.51 9.11 -18.48
N GLY A 52 -5.49 8.50 -19.08
CA GLY A 52 -5.60 7.24 -19.78
C GLY A 52 -5.77 6.07 -18.81
N GLY A 53 -6.37 4.99 -19.31
CA GLY A 53 -6.49 3.73 -18.59
C GLY A 53 -7.93 3.29 -18.35
N ARG A 54 -8.08 2.00 -18.07
CA ARG A 54 -9.35 1.41 -17.68
C ARG A 54 -9.66 1.80 -16.23
N PRO A 55 -10.89 2.24 -15.92
CA PRO A 55 -11.30 2.43 -14.53
C PRO A 55 -11.09 1.16 -13.71
N LYS A 56 -10.80 1.33 -12.41
CA LYS A 56 -10.69 0.19 -11.49
C LYS A 56 -12.00 -0.61 -11.48
N ALA A 57 -11.88 -1.92 -11.32
CA ALA A 57 -13.03 -2.83 -11.26
C ALA A 57 -13.89 -2.60 -10.00
N LEU A 58 -13.25 -2.09 -8.94
CA LEU A 58 -13.83 -1.82 -7.64
C LEU A 58 -13.97 -0.32 -7.40
N THR A 59 -15.08 0.06 -6.79
CA THR A 59 -15.39 1.39 -6.30
C THR A 59 -14.69 1.65 -4.96
N LYS A 60 -14.60 2.93 -4.55
CA LYS A 60 -14.04 3.29 -3.25
C LYS A 60 -14.74 2.62 -2.07
N ARG A 61 -16.06 2.42 -2.16
CA ARG A 61 -16.86 1.74 -1.13
C ARG A 61 -16.45 0.27 -1.01
N GLU A 62 -16.34 -0.42 -2.14
CA GLU A 62 -15.95 -1.83 -2.18
C GLU A 62 -14.50 -2.03 -1.71
N GLN A 63 -13.59 -1.12 -2.09
CA GLN A 63 -12.21 -1.13 -1.60
C GLN A 63 -12.15 -0.96 -0.06
N GLN A 64 -12.91 -0.01 0.48
CA GLN A 64 -12.98 0.21 1.94
C GLN A 64 -13.58 -0.99 2.67
N HIS A 65 -14.56 -1.67 2.07
CA HIS A 65 -15.12 -2.91 2.59
C HIS A 65 -14.05 -3.98 2.71
N LEU A 66 -13.26 -4.22 1.65
CA LEU A 66 -12.17 -5.20 1.67
C LEU A 66 -11.13 -4.89 2.76
N VAL A 67 -10.74 -3.63 2.91
CA VAL A 67 -9.78 -3.21 3.95
C VAL A 67 -10.35 -3.46 5.35
N ARG A 68 -11.63 -3.12 5.59
CA ARG A 68 -12.30 -3.36 6.87
C ARG A 68 -12.47 -4.85 7.17
N ALA A 69 -12.80 -5.65 6.15
CA ALA A 69 -12.97 -7.08 6.30
C ALA A 69 -11.68 -7.76 6.81
N VAL A 70 -10.52 -7.29 6.37
CA VAL A 70 -9.23 -7.81 6.85
C VAL A 70 -8.84 -7.20 8.21
N THR A 71 -9.03 -5.90 8.39
CA THR A 71 -8.50 -5.17 9.57
C THR A 71 -9.39 -5.21 10.81
N VAL A 72 -10.71 -5.21 10.63
CA VAL A 72 -11.72 -5.15 11.70
C VAL A 72 -12.36 -6.51 11.89
N ASP A 73 -12.85 -7.11 10.81
CA ASP A 73 -13.56 -8.40 10.89
C ASP A 73 -12.58 -9.58 11.02
N GLY A 74 -11.30 -9.34 10.78
CA GLY A 74 -10.22 -10.30 11.02
C GLY A 74 -10.15 -11.44 9.99
N LEU A 75 -10.62 -11.22 8.76
CA LEU A 75 -10.50 -12.22 7.69
C LEU A 75 -9.03 -12.44 7.33
N GLU A 76 -8.61 -13.70 7.35
CA GLU A 76 -7.18 -14.06 7.23
C GLU A 76 -6.70 -14.21 5.79
N ASN A 77 -7.62 -14.31 4.83
CA ASN A 77 -7.23 -14.55 3.44
C ASN A 77 -8.07 -13.77 2.42
N ALA A 78 -7.47 -13.54 1.25
CA ALA A 78 -8.10 -12.81 0.17
C ALA A 78 -9.34 -13.51 -0.41
N VAL A 79 -9.48 -14.82 -0.23
CA VAL A 79 -10.64 -15.61 -0.69
C VAL A 79 -11.86 -15.30 0.18
N GLN A 80 -11.69 -15.27 1.50
CA GLN A 80 -12.71 -14.88 2.47
C GLN A 80 -13.12 -13.42 2.26
N ALA A 81 -12.15 -12.53 1.98
CA ALA A 81 -12.45 -11.14 1.68
C ALA A 81 -13.24 -10.98 0.37
N GLU A 82 -12.95 -11.80 -0.65
CA GLU A 82 -13.70 -11.84 -1.91
C GLU A 82 -15.13 -12.37 -1.69
N GLN A 83 -15.29 -13.48 -0.98
CA GLN A 83 -16.61 -14.02 -0.61
C GLN A 83 -17.43 -13.02 0.22
N SER A 84 -16.81 -12.33 1.17
CA SER A 84 -17.46 -11.27 1.95
C SER A 84 -17.91 -10.11 1.06
N LEU A 85 -17.11 -9.73 0.07
CA LEU A 85 -17.46 -8.69 -0.89
C LEU A 85 -18.65 -9.11 -1.76
N GLU A 86 -18.67 -10.36 -2.23
CA GLU A 86 -19.79 -10.89 -3.00
C GLU A 86 -21.07 -10.97 -2.17
N GLN A 87 -21.01 -11.49 -0.95
CA GLN A 87 -22.16 -11.64 -0.07
C GLN A 87 -22.76 -10.30 0.39
N ASN A 88 -21.91 -9.32 0.75
CA ASN A 88 -22.38 -8.07 1.33
C ASN A 88 -22.70 -6.99 0.28
N LEU A 89 -22.00 -7.00 -0.85
CA LEU A 89 -22.09 -5.94 -1.86
C LEU A 89 -22.50 -6.46 -3.24
N GLY A 90 -22.72 -7.77 -3.41
CA GLY A 90 -23.13 -8.37 -4.68
C GLY A 90 -22.06 -8.27 -5.77
N LYS A 91 -20.81 -8.01 -5.38
CA LYS A 91 -19.72 -7.72 -6.31
C LYS A 91 -18.77 -8.91 -6.42
N SER A 92 -18.89 -9.64 -7.53
CA SER A 92 -17.97 -10.71 -7.89
C SER A 92 -16.73 -10.15 -8.61
N VAL A 93 -15.54 -10.47 -8.09
CA VAL A 93 -14.24 -10.13 -8.67
C VAL A 93 -13.25 -11.25 -8.44
N SER A 94 -12.18 -11.32 -9.24
CA SER A 94 -11.15 -12.33 -8.98
C SER A 94 -10.42 -12.07 -7.66
N VAL A 95 -10.02 -13.15 -6.98
CA VAL A 95 -9.21 -13.10 -5.76
C VAL A 95 -7.91 -12.30 -5.98
N ASP A 96 -7.33 -12.35 -7.18
CA ASP A 96 -6.15 -11.55 -7.51
C ASP A 96 -6.43 -10.05 -7.57
N THR A 97 -7.63 -9.64 -7.96
CA THR A 97 -8.06 -8.24 -7.88
C THR A 97 -8.12 -7.80 -6.42
N VAL A 98 -8.69 -8.64 -5.55
CA VAL A 98 -8.72 -8.38 -4.10
C VAL A 98 -7.31 -8.27 -3.52
N ARG A 99 -6.40 -9.18 -3.86
CA ARG A 99 -4.99 -9.11 -3.42
C ARG A 99 -4.30 -7.82 -3.85
N ARG A 100 -4.55 -7.37 -5.08
CA ARG A 100 -3.97 -6.11 -5.60
C ARG A 100 -4.52 -4.91 -4.82
N GLU A 101 -5.83 -4.85 -4.59
CA GLU A 101 -6.41 -3.74 -3.82
C GLU A 101 -5.95 -3.72 -2.36
N LEU A 102 -5.83 -4.89 -1.71
CA LEU A 102 -5.28 -4.97 -0.36
C LEU A 102 -3.82 -4.48 -0.33
N ARG A 103 -3.02 -4.86 -1.33
CA ARG A 103 -1.63 -4.39 -1.46
C ARG A 103 -1.54 -2.90 -1.73
N ASP A 104 -2.39 -2.35 -2.59
CA ASP A 104 -2.50 -0.91 -2.85
C ASP A 104 -2.86 -0.14 -1.57
N ALA A 105 -3.63 -0.76 -0.67
CA ALA A 105 -3.95 -0.24 0.66
C ALA A 105 -2.83 -0.46 1.71
N GLY A 106 -1.68 -1.04 1.31
CA GLY A 106 -0.54 -1.30 2.20
C GLY A 106 -0.66 -2.59 3.02
N LEU A 107 -1.68 -3.42 2.78
CA LEU A 107 -1.86 -4.70 3.45
C LEU A 107 -1.14 -5.80 2.68
N VAL A 108 -0.12 -6.37 3.30
CA VAL A 108 0.70 -7.45 2.74
C VAL A 108 0.70 -8.60 3.73
N SER A 109 0.56 -9.82 3.22
CA SER A 109 0.64 -11.03 4.04
C SER A 109 2.06 -11.22 4.59
N PHE A 110 2.19 -11.59 5.85
CA PHE A 110 3.48 -11.90 6.47
C PHE A 110 3.39 -13.15 7.35
N VAL A 111 4.53 -13.78 7.64
CA VAL A 111 4.54 -14.94 8.54
C VAL A 111 4.23 -14.48 9.96
N ARG A 112 3.16 -15.03 10.55
CA ARG A 112 2.79 -14.69 11.92
C ARG A 112 3.85 -15.23 12.88
N PRO A 113 4.45 -14.39 13.76
CA PRO A 113 5.34 -14.90 14.79
C PRO A 113 4.60 -15.85 15.70
N LYS A 114 5.12 -17.07 15.88
CA LYS A 114 4.58 -18.00 16.88
C LYS A 114 4.90 -17.44 18.26
N LYS A 115 3.85 -17.08 19.01
CA LYS A 115 3.96 -16.62 20.39
C LYS A 115 3.28 -17.64 21.30
N PRO A 116 3.90 -18.08 22.40
CA PRO A 116 3.22 -18.93 23.36
C PRO A 116 2.04 -18.17 23.96
N LEU A 117 0.92 -18.87 24.15
CA LEU A 117 -0.22 -18.32 24.88
C LEU A 117 0.18 -18.16 26.35
N ILE A 118 0.24 -16.92 26.81
CA ILE A 118 0.52 -16.60 28.22
C ILE A 118 -0.81 -16.25 28.87
N ASN A 119 -1.26 -17.07 29.82
CA ASN A 119 -2.45 -16.78 30.60
C ASN A 119 -2.27 -15.50 31.46
N GLU A 120 -3.38 -14.91 31.90
CA GLU A 120 -3.33 -13.62 32.63
C GLU A 120 -2.51 -13.72 33.94
N ARG A 121 -2.61 -14.84 34.65
CA ARG A 121 -1.85 -15.11 35.88
C ARG A 121 -0.34 -15.07 35.63
N ASN A 122 0.12 -15.75 34.58
CA ASN A 122 1.52 -15.81 34.20
C ASN A 122 2.00 -14.44 33.70
N ARG A 123 1.14 -13.67 33.01
CA ARG A 123 1.46 -12.30 32.61
C ARG A 123 1.72 -11.40 33.81
N LYS A 124 0.86 -11.46 34.83
CA LYS A 124 1.03 -10.70 36.09
C LYS A 124 2.32 -11.10 36.81
N ARG A 125 2.59 -12.41 36.95
CA ARG A 125 3.83 -12.93 37.57
C ARG A 125 5.08 -12.47 36.84
N ARG A 126 5.11 -12.57 35.51
CA ARG A 126 6.25 -12.12 34.68
C ARG A 126 6.48 -10.62 34.85
N LEU A 127 5.42 -9.82 34.84
CA LEU A 127 5.54 -8.36 35.05
C LEU A 127 6.05 -8.02 36.45
N GLN A 128 5.52 -8.68 37.49
CA GLN A 128 5.98 -8.48 38.87
C GLN A 128 7.45 -8.86 39.02
N TRP A 129 7.85 -10.01 38.49
CA TRP A 129 9.23 -10.45 38.50
C TRP A 129 10.14 -9.43 37.81
N ALA A 130 9.79 -8.99 36.59
CA ALA A 130 10.57 -7.99 35.86
C ALA A 130 10.70 -6.66 36.64
N ARG A 131 9.65 -6.21 37.32
CA ARG A 131 9.70 -5.00 38.15
C ARG A 131 10.59 -5.16 39.38
N GLN A 132 10.56 -6.33 40.03
CA GLN A 132 11.40 -6.60 41.20
C GLN A 132 12.90 -6.65 40.87
N HIS A 133 13.23 -6.94 39.61
CA HIS A 133 14.60 -7.14 39.14
C HIS A 133 15.06 -6.03 38.18
N ILE A 134 14.33 -4.91 38.10
CA ILE A 134 14.62 -3.83 37.15
C ILE A 134 15.93 -3.10 37.49
N ASP A 135 16.23 -2.98 38.79
CA ASP A 135 17.41 -2.29 39.33
C ASP A 135 18.56 -3.26 39.66
N TRP A 136 18.45 -4.52 39.23
CA TRP A 136 19.49 -5.52 39.47
C TRP A 136 20.77 -5.16 38.73
N THR A 137 21.88 -5.19 39.46
CA THR A 137 23.21 -4.93 38.93
C THR A 137 23.76 -6.16 38.21
N VAL A 138 24.83 -5.97 37.45
CA VAL A 138 25.54 -7.09 36.79
C VAL A 138 25.94 -8.17 37.82
N ASN A 139 26.36 -7.76 39.02
CA ASN A 139 26.74 -8.70 40.08
C ASN A 139 25.55 -9.53 40.58
N ASP A 140 24.36 -8.95 40.65
CA ASP A 140 23.14 -9.68 41.03
C ASP A 140 22.79 -10.74 39.98
N TRP A 141 22.93 -10.40 38.69
CA TRP A 141 22.71 -11.35 37.59
C TRP A 141 23.74 -12.48 37.54
N MET A 142 24.99 -12.24 37.95
CA MET A 142 26.01 -13.30 38.01
C MET A 142 25.65 -14.42 38.99
N ASN A 143 24.78 -14.14 39.96
CA ASN A 143 24.32 -15.14 40.92
C ASN A 143 23.13 -15.97 40.41
N VAL A 144 22.64 -15.70 39.19
CA VAL A 144 21.52 -16.43 38.59
C VAL A 144 22.02 -17.51 37.63
N ILE A 145 21.60 -18.75 37.87
CA ILE A 145 21.80 -19.86 36.94
C ILE A 145 20.48 -20.12 36.20
N TRP A 146 20.52 -20.09 34.88
CA TRP A 146 19.37 -20.39 34.03
C TRP A 146 19.45 -21.83 33.53
N SER A 147 18.34 -22.57 33.63
CA SER A 147 18.15 -23.85 32.99
C SER A 147 16.94 -23.78 32.07
N GLU A 148 17.13 -24.00 30.77
CA GLU A 148 16.03 -24.12 29.82
C GLU A 148 16.12 -25.44 29.05
N GLU A 149 14.97 -25.89 28.54
CA GLU A 149 14.86 -27.05 27.66
C GLU A 149 14.58 -26.58 26.23
N THR A 150 15.29 -27.13 25.26
CA THR A 150 15.06 -26.85 23.83
C THR A 150 14.54 -28.09 23.11
N LYS A 151 13.43 -27.94 22.37
CA LYS A 151 12.89 -28.99 21.51
C LYS A 151 13.74 -29.14 20.25
N ILE A 152 14.27 -30.34 20.00
CA ILE A 152 14.99 -30.69 18.77
C ILE A 152 14.14 -31.65 17.93
N ASN A 153 13.69 -31.20 16.75
CA ASN A 153 12.91 -32.04 15.85
C ASN A 153 13.83 -32.97 15.03
N ARG A 154 13.57 -34.29 15.06
CA ARG A 154 14.28 -35.27 14.22
C ARG A 154 13.77 -35.31 12.78
N PHE A 155 12.50 -35.01 12.56
CA PHE A 155 11.88 -34.99 11.23
C PHE A 155 10.88 -33.83 11.12
N GLY A 156 10.95 -33.10 10.00
CA GLY A 156 10.00 -32.05 9.65
C GLY A 156 10.11 -30.76 10.49
N SER A 157 9.47 -29.70 10.01
CA SER A 157 9.32 -28.44 10.73
C SER A 157 7.90 -28.31 11.27
N ASP A 158 7.71 -27.54 12.35
CA ASP A 158 6.40 -27.32 12.97
C ASP A 158 5.44 -26.45 12.11
N GLY A 159 5.75 -26.20 10.84
CA GLY A 159 4.93 -25.41 9.90
C GLY A 159 4.94 -23.89 10.14
N LYS A 160 4.55 -23.12 9.10
CA LYS A 160 4.39 -21.66 9.14
C LYS A 160 2.91 -21.29 9.02
N SER A 161 2.47 -20.31 9.80
CA SER A 161 1.18 -19.64 9.63
C SER A 161 1.40 -18.22 9.11
N TYR A 162 0.51 -17.75 8.23
CA TYR A 162 0.55 -16.40 7.68
C TYR A 162 -0.55 -15.55 8.34
N ALA A 163 -0.30 -14.25 8.40
CA ALA A 163 -1.23 -13.21 8.80
C ALA A 163 -1.40 -12.23 7.64
#